data_AF-A0A533SIJ1-F1
#
_entry.id   AF-A0A533SIJ1-F1
#
_cell.length_a   1.000
_cell.length_b   1.000
_cell.length_c   1.000
_cell.angle_alpha   90.00
_cell.angle_beta   90.00
_cell.angle_gamma   90.00
#
_symmetry.space_group_name_H-M   'P 1'
#
loop_
_entity.id
_entity.type
_entity.pdbx_description
1 polymer ?
#
loop_
_entity_poly.entity_id
_entity_poly.type
_entity_poly.pdbx_seq_one_letter_code
_entity_poly.pdbx_strand_id
1 'polypeptide(L)' 'MKTVLRSKELTCPSCIAKIEKALTAVDGVETAKVFFNSGKIEVQHNPELVKGDDLEKAIRAIGYEARVSQF' A
#
# COMPACT_ATOMS: atom_id res chain seq x y z
N MET A 1 -3.87 -7.11 11.04
CA MET A 1 -4.06 -7.99 9.85
C MET A 1 -3.07 -7.61 8.76
N LYS A 2 -2.56 -8.57 7.99
CA LYS A 2 -1.64 -8.30 6.88
C LYS A 2 -2.40 -8.36 5.55
N THR A 3 -2.35 -7.29 4.78
CA THR A 3 -2.91 -7.21 3.42
C THR A 3 -1.79 -7.00 2.41
N VAL A 4 -1.90 -7.67 1.27
CA VAL A 4 -0.97 -7.54 0.16
C VAL A 4 -1.67 -6.81 -0.99
N LEU A 5 -1.06 -5.72 -1.45
CA LEU A 5 -1.45 -5.01 -2.65
C LEU A 5 -0.40 -5.21 -3.73
N ARG A 6 -0.82 -5.13 -4.99
CA ARG A 6 0.07 -5.12 -6.16
C ARG A 6 -0.19 -3.86 -6.98
N SER A 7 0.89 -3.24 -7.45
CA SER A 7 0.84 -2.10 -8.37
C SER A 7 1.68 -2.40 -9.60
N LYS A 8 1.18 -2.04 -10.79
CA LYS A 8 1.92 -2.17 -12.05
C LYS A 8 2.90 -1.03 -12.30
N GLU A 9 2.77 0.09 -11.58
CA GLU A 9 3.51 1.34 -11.82
C GLU A 9 4.55 1.65 -10.74
N LEU A 10 5.28 0.62 -10.28
CA LEU A 10 6.40 0.77 -9.36
C LEU A 10 7.73 0.77 -10.11
N THR A 11 8.00 1.84 -10.87
CA THR A 11 9.19 1.91 -11.75
C THR A 11 10.36 2.68 -11.13
N CYS A 12 10.21 3.29 -9.96
CA CYS A 12 11.25 4.17 -9.38
C CYS A 12 11.34 4.05 -7.84
N PRO A 13 12.56 4.04 -7.25
CA PRO A 13 12.77 4.07 -5.80
C PRO A 13 12.05 5.22 -5.09
N SER A 14 11.93 6.37 -5.77
CA SER A 14 11.24 7.55 -5.23
C SER A 14 9.73 7.32 -5.02
N CYS A 15 9.11 6.42 -5.80
CA CYS A 15 7.70 6.06 -5.65
C CYS A 15 7.46 5.22 -4.39
N ILE A 16 8.43 4.38 -4.02
CA ILE A 16 8.36 3.48 -2.85
C ILE A 16 8.16 4.30 -1.57
N ALA A 17 9.07 5.23 -1.31
CA ALA A 17 9.02 6.06 -0.11
C ALA A 17 7.74 6.90 -0.02
N LYS A 18 7.20 7.36 -1.16
CA LYS A 18 5.91 8.07 -1.21
C LYS A 18 4.75 7.16 -0.81
N ILE A 19 4.69 5.96 -1.35
CA ILE A 19 3.62 5.00 -1.07
C ILE A 19 3.67 4.51 0.37
N GLU A 20 4.86 4.15 0.88
CA GLU A 20 5.03 3.74 2.27
C GLU A 20 4.58 4.84 3.22
N LYS A 21 5.00 6.08 2.97
CA LYS A 21 4.63 7.22 3.82
C LYS A 21 3.15 7.57 3.75
N ALA A 22 2.52 7.39 2.58
CA ALA A 22 1.08 7.58 2.44
C ALA A 22 0.29 6.50 3.19
N LEU A 23 0.74 5.25 3.14
CA LEU A 23 0.11 4.14 3.84
C LEU A 23 0.28 4.24 5.35
N THR A 24 1.48 4.55 5.85
CA THR A 24 1.71 4.73 7.29
C THR A 24 1.06 5.99 7.87
N ALA A 25 0.64 6.93 7.02
CA ALA A 25 -0.17 8.07 7.43
C ALA A 25 -1.66 7.73 7.62
N VAL A 26 -2.11 6.54 7.18
CA VAL A 26 -3.49 6.11 7.37
C VAL A 26 -3.66 5.59 8.79
N ASP A 27 -4.68 6.12 9.48
CA ASP A 27 -5.00 5.70 10.84
C ASP A 27 -5.38 4.21 10.88
N GLY A 28 -4.73 3.45 11.76
CA GLY A 28 -4.86 1.99 11.82
C GLY A 28 -3.84 1.21 10.99
N VAL A 29 -2.94 1.85 10.23
CA VAL A 29 -1.78 1.17 9.62
C VAL A 29 -0.64 1.11 10.63
N GLU A 30 -0.19 -0.11 10.93
CA GLU A 30 0.94 -0.35 11.83
C GLU A 30 2.27 -0.29 11.07
N THR A 31 2.36 -1.00 9.95
CA THR A 31 3.56 -1.00 9.11
C THR A 31 3.20 -1.15 7.62
N ALA A 32 3.99 -0.54 6.75
CA ALA A 32 3.91 -0.73 5.31
C ALA A 32 5.30 -1.04 4.76
N LYS A 33 5.39 -2.01 3.85
CA LYS A 33 6.61 -2.41 3.14
C LYS A 33 6.34 -2.53 1.66
N VAL A 34 7.07 -1.80 0.84
CA VAL A 34 6.90 -1.82 -0.63
C VAL A 34 8.08 -2.52 -1.29
N PHE A 35 7.80 -3.56 -2.07
CA PHE A 35 8.75 -4.38 -2.82
C PHE A 35 8.62 -4.09 -4.32
N PHE A 36 9.39 -3.11 -4.81
CA PHE A 36 9.38 -2.73 -6.24
C PHE A 36 9.80 -3.89 -7.16
N ASN A 37 10.77 -4.71 -6.73
CA ASN A 37 11.33 -5.80 -7.54
C ASN A 37 10.28 -6.86 -7.93
N SER A 38 9.16 -6.93 -7.20
CA SER A 38 8.05 -7.85 -7.47
C SER A 38 6.70 -7.14 -7.63
N GLY A 39 6.68 -5.80 -7.61
CA GLY A 39 5.46 -5.00 -7.59
C GLY A 39 4.53 -5.27 -6.40
N LYS A 40 5.06 -5.81 -5.29
CA LYS A 40 4.31 -6.26 -4.12
C LYS A 40 4.35 -5.20 -3.02
N ILE A 41 3.24 -4.93 -2.37
CA ILE A 41 3.11 -4.00 -1.25
C ILE A 41 2.49 -4.77 -0.10
N GLU A 42 3.18 -4.84 1.04
CA GLU A 42 2.70 -5.50 2.24
C GLU A 42 2.35 -4.46 3.29
N VAL A 43 1.11 -4.48 3.77
CA VAL A 43 0.63 -3.54 4.77
C VAL A 43 0.07 -4.32 5.96
N GLN A 44 0.61 -4.07 7.14
CA GLN A 44 -0.01 -4.45 8.41
C GLN A 44 -0.89 -3.31 8.87
N HIS A 45 -2.16 -3.63 9.07
CA HIS A 45 -3.16 -2.68 9.49
C HIS A 45 -4.25 -3.34 10.33
N ASN A 46 -5.00 -2.56 11.08
CA ASN A 46 -6.15 -3.04 11.83
C ASN A 46 -7.39 -3.09 10.92
N PRO A 47 -7.92 -4.29 10.58
CA PRO A 47 -9.07 -4.45 9.67
C PRO A 47 -10.37 -3.88 10.24
N GLU A 48 -10.42 -3.59 11.54
CA GLU A 48 -11.54 -2.90 12.19
C GLU A 48 -11.52 -1.39 11.94
N LEU A 49 -10.34 -0.81 11.71
CA LEU A 49 -10.15 0.63 11.46
C LEU A 49 -10.02 0.96 9.97
N VAL A 50 -9.25 0.16 9.23
CA VAL A 50 -8.95 0.41 7.81
C VAL A 50 -9.07 -0.88 7.01
N LYS A 51 -9.67 -0.84 5.83
CA LYS A 51 -9.82 -2.02 4.96
C LYS A 51 -8.90 -1.91 3.75
N GLY A 52 -8.77 -3.01 3.00
CA GLY A 52 -7.99 -3.05 1.78
C GLY A 52 -8.40 -1.95 0.78
N ASP A 53 -9.70 -1.66 0.67
CA ASP A 53 -10.24 -0.58 -0.19
C ASP A 53 -9.75 0.81 0.22
N ASP A 54 -9.62 1.08 1.53
CA ASP A 54 -9.10 2.34 2.05
C ASP A 54 -7.59 2.48 1.76
N LEU A 55 -6.84 1.38 1.82
CA LEU A 55 -5.43 1.37 1.41
C LEU A 55 -5.28 1.64 -0.09
N GLU A 56 -6.14 1.07 -0.93
CA GLU A 56 -6.19 1.37 -2.36
C GLU A 56 -6.49 2.86 -2.61
N LYS A 57 -7.45 3.44 -1.87
CA LYS A 57 -7.76 4.88 -1.94
C LYS A 57 -6.60 5.75 -1.51
N ALA A 58 -5.89 5.40 -0.44
CA ALA A 58 -4.72 6.15 0.03
C ALA A 58 -3.61 6.20 -1.03
N ILE A 59 -3.38 5.09 -1.72
CA ILE A 59 -2.43 5.00 -2.83
C ILE A 59 -2.93 5.80 -4.05
N ARG A 60 -4.23 5.75 -4.34
CA ARG A 60 -4.85 6.55 -5.41
C ARG A 60 -4.79 8.06 -5.15
N ALA A 61 -4.89 8.48 -3.89
CA ALA A 61 -4.83 9.88 -3.50
C ALA A 61 -3.48 10.54 -3.81
N ILE A 62 -2.39 9.76 -3.81
CA ILE A 62 -1.06 10.23 -4.20
C ILE A 62 -0.76 10.02 -5.71
N GLY A 63 -1.75 9.58 -6.49
CA GLY A 63 -1.67 9.44 -7.94
C GLY A 63 -1.16 8.09 -8.44
N TYR A 64 -1.18 7.04 -7.60
CA TYR A 64 -0.75 5.69 -7.97
C TYR A 64 -1.93 4.73 -7.95
N GLU A 65 -1.95 3.73 -8.85
CA GLU A 65 -2.91 2.64 -8.78
C GLU A 65 -2.27 1.41 -8.13
N ALA A 66 -2.93 0.88 -7.09
CA ALA A 66 -2.64 -0.41 -6.50
C ALA A 66 -3.95 -1.17 -6.29
N ARG A 67 -3.86 -2.50 -6.32
CA ARG A 67 -5.00 -3.41 -6.17
C ARG A 67 -4.69 -4.42 -5.09
N VAL A 68 -5.63 -4.69 -4.18
CA VAL A 68 -5.48 -5.82 -3.26
C VAL A 68 -5.39 -7.11 -4.08
N SER A 69 -4.32 -7.85 -3.89
CA SER A 69 -4.06 -9.08 -4.63
C SER A 69 -4.01 -10.24 -3.64
N GLN A 70 -4.97 -11.16 -3.76
CA GLN A 70 -5.12 -12.33 -2.87
C GLN A 70 -4.24 -13.53 -3.27
N PHE A 71 -3.46 -13.41 -4.35
CA PHE A 71 -2.59 -14.48 -4.88
C PHE A 71 -1.17 -14.47 -4.32
#